data_AF-A0A4S4FUE2-F1
#
_entry.id   AF-A0A4S4FUE2-F1
#
_cell.length_a   1.000
_cell.length_b   1.000
_cell.length_c   1.000
_cell.angle_alpha   90.00
_cell.angle_beta   90.00
_cell.angle_gamma   90.00
#
_symmetry.space_group_name_H-M   'P 1'
#
loop_
_entity.id
_entity.type
_entity.pdbx_description
1 polymer ?
#
loop_
_entity_poly.entity_id
_entity_poly.type
_entity_poly.pdbx_seq_one_letter_code
_entity_poly.pdbx_strand_id
1 'polypeptide(L)'
;MTSRILQRMASSERRVYRGPYIRRDEGRHCATGTTTLATALVDHYRRAAGFESIVFVPEYGRQFIYELHAETEAALGRPVGPADLVWLPEHFARIARQQNALENAAALACPLVIADTDALATELWERRYLGSTSPETALFGTTELPRRDVYLVTDHAGVAFEKDGWRDGDHIRAQMTGWFIEELTRRGHSWVLLSGSHDERMRYAVRLIDALWARGSTFASPDWADRTRLPENTEVSRSTRRAVVPPATDLLS
;
A
#
# COMPACT_ATOMS: atom_id res chain seq x y z
N MET A 1 -16.96 -6.89 -47.09
CA MET A 1 -15.55 -6.45 -46.94
C MET A 1 -14.93 -7.24 -45.82
N THR A 2 -14.54 -8.47 -46.16
CA THR A 2 -13.90 -9.45 -45.29
C THR A 2 -12.48 -9.64 -45.81
N SER A 3 -11.59 -10.09 -44.92
CA SER A 3 -10.31 -10.78 -45.18
C SER A 3 -9.00 -10.03 -44.91
N ARG A 4 -8.32 -10.57 -43.88
CA ARG A 4 -6.90 -10.96 -43.76
C ARG A 4 -5.96 -9.99 -43.06
N ILE A 5 -5.37 -10.28 -41.90
CA ILE A 5 -4.64 -11.48 -41.38
C ILE A 5 -3.25 -11.64 -42.03
N LEU A 6 -2.24 -11.38 -41.17
CA LEU A 6 -0.90 -11.99 -41.07
C LEU A 6 0.16 -11.57 -42.11
N GLN A 7 1.33 -11.01 -41.74
CA GLN A 7 2.43 -11.49 -40.86
C GLN A 7 3.63 -11.87 -41.74
N ARG A 8 4.82 -11.38 -41.34
CA ARG A 8 6.20 -11.93 -41.50
C ARG A 8 7.18 -10.96 -42.15
N MET A 9 8.45 -10.88 -41.74
CA MET A 9 9.19 -11.32 -40.54
C MET A 9 10.63 -10.81 -40.73
N ALA A 10 11.32 -10.52 -39.60
CA ALA A 10 12.78 -10.60 -39.35
C ALA A 10 13.73 -9.71 -40.22
N SER A 11 14.85 -9.18 -39.76
CA SER A 11 15.79 -9.52 -38.68
C SER A 11 16.72 -8.33 -38.40
N SER A 12 17.28 -8.27 -37.18
CA SER A 12 18.43 -7.47 -36.68
C SER A 12 18.32 -5.93 -36.81
N GLU A 13 18.43 -5.13 -35.76
CA GLU A 13 19.37 -5.22 -34.63
C GLU A 13 18.69 -4.84 -33.31
N ARG A 14 18.99 -5.61 -32.27
CA ARG A 14 18.80 -5.18 -30.89
C ARG A 14 19.80 -4.05 -30.63
N ARG A 15 19.32 -2.83 -30.41
CA ARG A 15 20.00 -1.91 -29.49
C ARG A 15 19.25 -1.90 -28.18
N VAL A 16 19.71 -2.77 -27.30
CA VAL A 16 19.48 -2.63 -25.87
C VAL A 16 20.16 -1.33 -25.46
N TYR A 17 19.38 -0.26 -25.28
CA TYR A 17 19.88 0.87 -24.50
C TYR A 17 19.89 0.44 -23.04
N ARG A 18 21.03 -0.12 -22.62
CA ARG A 18 21.47 -0.11 -21.23
C ARG A 18 21.87 1.33 -20.89
N GLY A 19 20.87 2.18 -20.65
CA GLY A 19 21.06 3.36 -19.81
C GLY A 19 21.20 2.87 -18.36
N PRO A 20 22.05 3.51 -17.54
CA PRO A 20 22.60 2.86 -16.36
C PRO A 20 21.49 2.42 -15.43
N TYR A 21 21.41 1.11 -15.23
CA TYR A 21 21.11 0.56 -13.92
C TYR A 21 22.10 1.23 -12.98
N ILE A 22 21.67 2.30 -12.30
CA ILE A 22 22.44 2.89 -11.21
C ILE A 22 22.44 1.82 -10.14
N ARG A 23 23.52 1.04 -10.19
CA ARG A 23 23.95 0.14 -9.14
C ARG A 23 23.90 0.95 -7.85
N ARG A 24 23.14 0.40 -6.89
CA ARG A 24 23.13 0.77 -5.47
C ARG A 24 24.37 1.56 -5.10
N ASP A 25 24.22 2.87 -4.96
CA ASP A 25 25.16 3.61 -4.16
C ASP A 25 24.70 3.45 -2.71
N GLU A 26 25.64 3.00 -1.92
CA GLU A 26 25.50 2.60 -0.54
C GLU A 26 25.05 3.81 0.29
N GLY A 27 24.00 3.63 1.11
CA GLY A 27 23.85 4.39 2.35
C GLY A 27 23.40 5.85 2.28
N ARG A 28 22.37 6.20 1.51
CA ARG A 28 21.62 7.46 1.69
C ARG A 28 20.11 7.22 1.67
N HIS A 29 19.61 6.55 2.70
CA HIS A 29 18.18 6.41 2.95
C HIS A 29 17.68 7.66 3.68
N CYS A 30 16.89 8.50 2.99
CA CYS A 30 16.34 9.74 3.56
C CYS A 30 15.71 9.54 4.94
N ALA A 31 16.22 10.28 5.93
CA ALA A 31 15.73 10.33 7.31
C ALA A 31 14.39 11.09 7.45
N THR A 32 13.31 10.45 7.03
CA THR A 32 12.03 10.52 7.74
C THR A 32 11.75 9.10 8.18
N GLY A 33 11.78 8.83 9.49
CA GLY A 33 11.63 7.46 10.02
C GLY A 33 10.39 6.71 9.51
N THR A 34 9.44 7.42 8.90
CA THR A 34 8.27 6.91 8.16
C THR A 34 8.62 5.92 7.06
N THR A 35 9.40 6.28 6.04
CA THR A 35 9.74 5.37 4.93
C THR A 35 10.48 4.13 5.42
N THR A 36 11.44 4.31 6.33
CA THR A 36 12.19 3.22 6.94
C THR A 36 11.27 2.29 7.74
N LEU A 37 10.35 2.84 8.53
CA LEU A 37 9.39 2.04 9.31
C LEU A 37 8.38 1.32 8.40
N ALA A 38 7.83 2.01 7.39
CA ALA A 38 6.87 1.43 6.45
C ALA A 38 7.50 0.25 5.67
N THR A 39 8.73 0.42 5.20
CA THR A 39 9.49 -0.66 4.53
C THR A 39 9.72 -1.83 5.48
N ALA A 40 10.16 -1.56 6.72
CA ALA A 40 10.41 -2.59 7.72
C ALA A 40 9.13 -3.37 8.10
N LEU A 41 7.98 -2.69 8.19
CA LEU A 41 6.68 -3.31 8.44
C LEU A 41 6.26 -4.23 7.30
N VAL A 42 6.39 -3.77 6.05
CA VAL A 42 6.07 -4.61 4.88
C VAL A 42 6.96 -5.85 4.84
N ASP A 43 8.26 -5.69 5.10
CA ASP A 43 9.18 -6.83 5.15
C ASP A 43 8.84 -7.79 6.29
N HIS A 44 8.44 -7.27 7.46
CA HIS A 44 7.99 -8.09 8.58
C HIS A 44 6.78 -8.94 8.19
N TYR A 45 5.72 -8.33 7.69
CA TYR A 45 4.48 -9.04 7.34
C TYR A 45 4.63 -9.94 6.13
N ARG A 46 5.48 -9.62 5.15
CA ARG A 46 5.74 -10.52 4.00
C ARG A 46 6.23 -11.91 4.41
N ARG A 47 6.86 -12.03 5.59
CA ARG A 47 7.35 -13.31 6.13
C ARG A 47 6.29 -14.07 6.95
N ALA A 48 5.15 -13.44 7.25
CA ALA A 48 4.05 -14.03 7.99
C ALA A 48 3.06 -14.72 7.05
N ALA A 49 2.49 -15.83 7.50
CA ALA A 49 1.54 -16.61 6.71
C ALA A 49 0.27 -15.78 6.41
N GLY A 50 -0.14 -15.75 5.15
CA GLY A 50 -1.34 -15.02 4.68
C GLY A 50 -1.09 -13.58 4.25
N PHE A 51 0.16 -13.10 4.29
CA PHE A 51 0.56 -11.76 3.84
C PHE A 51 1.72 -11.79 2.83
N GLU A 52 2.00 -12.94 2.22
CA GLU A 52 3.14 -13.14 1.30
C GLU A 52 3.08 -12.21 0.08
N SER A 53 1.87 -11.84 -0.34
CA SER A 53 1.59 -10.94 -1.45
C SER A 53 1.64 -9.45 -1.08
N ILE A 54 2.00 -9.09 0.16
CA ILE A 54 2.06 -7.68 0.58
C ILE A 54 3.08 -6.90 -0.27
N VAL A 55 2.61 -5.79 -0.84
CA VAL A 55 3.40 -4.88 -1.65
C VAL A 55 3.70 -3.60 -0.86
N PHE A 56 4.90 -3.07 -1.05
CA PHE A 56 5.25 -1.76 -0.49
C PHE A 56 4.60 -0.67 -1.34
N VAL A 57 3.80 0.20 -0.72
CA VAL A 57 3.25 1.39 -1.36
C VAL A 57 4.13 2.59 -0.99
N PRO A 58 4.98 3.08 -1.91
CA PRO A 58 5.87 4.20 -1.62
C PRO A 58 5.13 5.54 -1.55
N GLU A 59 5.81 6.54 -1.00
CA GLU A 59 5.42 7.95 -1.10
C GLU A 59 5.53 8.41 -2.57
N TYR A 60 4.42 8.47 -3.31
CA TYR A 60 4.45 8.88 -4.72
C TYR A 60 4.88 10.34 -4.90
N GLY A 61 4.63 11.21 -3.93
CA GLY A 61 5.11 12.60 -3.95
C GLY A 61 6.63 12.71 -4.17
N ARG A 62 7.40 11.75 -3.63
CA ARG A 62 8.85 11.69 -3.85
C ARG A 62 9.21 11.32 -5.28
N GLN A 63 8.49 10.37 -5.87
CA GLN A 63 8.66 10.03 -7.27
C GLN A 63 8.30 11.22 -8.17
N PHE A 64 7.21 11.92 -7.84
CA PHE A 64 6.74 13.08 -8.58
C PHE A 64 7.77 14.23 -8.60
N ILE A 65 8.53 14.46 -7.52
CA ILE A 65 9.61 15.47 -7.52
C ILE A 65 10.63 15.20 -8.64
N TYR A 66 11.01 13.94 -8.85
CA TYR A 66 11.94 13.57 -9.92
C TYR A 66 11.30 13.71 -11.31
N GLU A 67 10.02 13.39 -11.44
CA GLU A 67 9.25 13.60 -12.67
C GLU A 67 9.21 15.10 -13.02
N LEU A 68 8.84 15.95 -12.05
CA LEU A 68 8.80 17.41 -12.20
C LEU A 68 10.17 18.00 -12.52
N HIS A 69 11.23 17.52 -11.87
CA HIS A 69 12.61 17.93 -12.16
C HIS A 69 12.99 17.64 -13.61
N ALA A 70 12.75 16.41 -14.08
CA ALA A 70 13.06 16.02 -15.44
C ALA A 70 12.24 16.79 -16.48
N GLU A 71 10.94 17.02 -16.22
CA GLU A 71 10.06 17.82 -17.08
C GLU A 71 10.54 19.29 -17.15
N THR A 72 10.95 19.88 -16.03
CA THR A 72 11.43 21.27 -15.96
C THR A 72 12.78 21.42 -16.66
N GLU A 73 13.71 20.49 -16.45
CA GLU A 73 15.02 20.48 -17.12
C GLU A 73 14.88 20.39 -18.65
N ALA A 74 14.01 19.49 -19.12
CA ALA A 74 13.71 19.35 -20.54
C ALA A 74 13.07 20.62 -21.13
N ALA A 75 12.17 21.28 -20.40
CA ALA A 75 11.51 22.51 -20.85
C ALA A 75 12.46 23.70 -20.91
N LEU A 76 13.39 23.83 -19.96
CA LEU A 76 14.33 24.96 -19.89
C LEU A 76 15.61 24.74 -20.70
N GLY A 77 15.93 23.50 -21.08
CA GLY A 77 17.13 23.18 -21.87
C GLY A 77 18.45 23.43 -21.13
N ARG A 78 18.42 23.49 -19.79
CA ARG A 78 19.58 23.66 -18.91
C ARG A 78 19.38 22.86 -17.63
N PRO A 79 20.45 22.48 -16.91
CA PRO A 79 20.32 21.93 -15.57
C PRO A 79 19.48 22.84 -14.65
N VAL A 80 18.58 22.23 -13.89
CA VAL A 80 17.66 22.95 -12.99
C VAL A 80 17.87 22.54 -11.54
N GLY A 81 17.77 23.53 -10.64
CA GLY A 81 17.84 23.31 -9.20
C GLY A 81 16.45 23.31 -8.54
N PRO A 82 16.35 23.06 -7.23
CA PRO A 82 15.09 23.08 -6.50
C PRO A 82 14.29 24.39 -6.64
N ALA A 83 14.98 25.52 -6.78
CA ALA A 83 14.35 26.84 -6.95
C ALA A 83 13.69 27.05 -8.32
N ASP A 84 14.03 26.22 -9.31
CA ASP A 84 13.40 26.25 -10.64
C ASP A 84 12.09 25.43 -10.67
N LEU A 85 11.83 24.60 -9.66
CA LEU A 85 10.65 23.75 -9.60
C LEU A 85 9.44 24.55 -9.11
N VAL A 86 8.46 24.72 -10.01
CA VAL A 86 7.19 25.40 -9.69
C VAL A 86 6.14 24.35 -9.31
N TRP A 87 5.60 24.48 -8.11
CA TRP A 87 4.50 23.65 -7.62
C TRP A 87 3.16 24.29 -8.00
N LEU A 88 2.29 23.48 -8.59
CA LEU A 88 0.94 23.89 -9.00
C LEU A 88 -0.11 22.98 -8.34
N PRO A 89 -1.35 23.46 -8.12
CA PRO A 89 -2.41 22.64 -7.55
C PRO A 89 -2.61 21.29 -8.27
N GLU A 90 -2.48 21.27 -9.60
CA GLU A 90 -2.65 20.08 -10.42
C GLU A 90 -1.59 19.01 -10.13
N HIS A 91 -0.41 19.41 -9.65
CA HIS A 91 0.64 18.49 -9.21
C HIS A 91 0.19 17.73 -7.95
N PHE A 92 -0.36 18.44 -6.97
CA PHE A 92 -0.87 17.83 -5.74
C PHE A 92 -2.08 16.93 -6.01
N ALA A 93 -2.99 17.36 -6.88
CA ALA A 93 -4.12 16.53 -7.30
C ALA A 93 -3.64 15.24 -8.01
N ARG A 94 -2.62 15.33 -8.86
CA ARG A 94 -1.99 14.16 -9.49
C ARG A 94 -1.35 13.24 -8.45
N ILE A 95 -0.63 13.80 -7.48
CA ILE A 95 0.00 13.01 -6.41
C ILE A 95 -1.04 12.28 -5.58
N ALA A 96 -2.06 12.98 -5.09
CA ALA A 96 -3.10 12.42 -4.25
C ALA A 96 -3.89 11.31 -4.95
N ARG A 97 -4.28 11.54 -6.21
CA ARG A 97 -4.96 10.53 -7.04
C ARG A 97 -4.10 9.28 -7.22
N GLN A 98 -2.82 9.46 -7.55
CA GLN A 98 -1.93 8.34 -7.81
C GLN A 98 -1.61 7.56 -6.53
N GLN A 99 -1.46 8.25 -5.40
CA GLN A 99 -1.27 7.61 -4.10
C GLN A 99 -2.46 6.69 -3.78
N ASN A 100 -3.70 7.19 -3.87
CA ASN A 100 -4.90 6.37 -3.66
C ASN A 100 -4.98 5.18 -4.64
N ALA A 101 -4.57 5.37 -5.90
CA ALA A 101 -4.54 4.29 -6.88
C ALA A 101 -3.54 3.17 -6.52
N LEU A 102 -2.36 3.53 -6.03
CA LEU A 102 -1.36 2.56 -5.56
C LEU A 102 -1.87 1.80 -4.32
N GLU A 103 -2.51 2.48 -3.39
CA GLU A 103 -3.09 1.89 -2.18
C GLU A 103 -4.23 0.91 -2.50
N ASN A 104 -5.14 1.31 -3.40
CA ASN A 104 -6.22 0.45 -3.86
C ASN A 104 -5.69 -0.78 -4.61
N ALA A 105 -4.66 -0.62 -5.45
CA ALA A 105 -4.03 -1.76 -6.11
C ALA A 105 -3.37 -2.72 -5.11
N ALA A 106 -2.74 -2.20 -4.04
CA ALA A 106 -2.18 -3.01 -2.98
C ALA A 106 -3.26 -3.79 -2.20
N ALA A 107 -4.41 -3.16 -1.95
CA ALA A 107 -5.55 -3.80 -1.26
C ALA A 107 -6.14 -4.98 -2.06
N LEU A 108 -6.01 -4.99 -3.38
CA LEU A 108 -6.40 -6.13 -4.22
C LEU A 108 -5.42 -7.30 -4.12
N ALA A 109 -4.16 -7.05 -3.75
CA ALA A 109 -3.12 -8.07 -3.67
C ALA A 109 -3.03 -8.71 -2.29
N CYS A 110 -3.21 -7.92 -1.23
CA CYS A 110 -3.02 -8.34 0.16
C CYS A 110 -4.07 -7.67 1.04
N PRO A 111 -4.66 -8.39 2.02
CA PRO A 111 -5.66 -7.80 2.89
C PRO A 111 -5.08 -6.81 3.91
N LEU A 112 -3.75 -6.79 4.09
CA LEU A 112 -3.03 -5.75 4.82
C LEU A 112 -2.32 -4.83 3.81
N VAL A 113 -2.61 -3.53 3.90
CA VAL A 113 -1.92 -2.49 3.14
C VAL A 113 -1.14 -1.60 4.10
N ILE A 114 0.14 -1.40 3.81
CA ILE A 114 1.00 -0.45 4.52
C ILE A 114 1.50 0.56 3.48
N ALA A 115 1.06 1.80 3.62
CA ALA A 115 1.43 2.90 2.73
C ALA A 115 2.35 3.89 3.44
N ASP A 116 3.42 4.28 2.74
CA ASP A 116 4.25 5.40 3.12
C ASP A 116 3.56 6.70 2.68
N THR A 117 2.89 7.37 3.62
CA THR A 117 2.00 8.54 3.40
C THR A 117 0.71 8.22 2.63
N ASP A 118 -0.12 9.24 2.41
CA ASP A 118 -1.40 9.13 1.69
C ASP A 118 -1.87 10.45 1.05
N ALA A 119 -3.08 10.45 0.48
CA ALA A 119 -3.68 11.65 -0.11
C ALA A 119 -4.03 12.75 0.92
N LEU A 120 -4.34 12.41 2.17
CA LEU A 120 -4.54 13.41 3.23
C LEU A 120 -3.23 14.15 3.51
N ALA A 121 -2.10 13.44 3.52
CA ALA A 121 -0.78 14.06 3.61
C ALA A 121 -0.49 15.01 2.46
N THR A 122 -0.85 14.61 1.25
CA THR A 122 -0.69 15.45 0.06
C THR A 122 -1.51 16.73 0.16
N GLU A 123 -2.76 16.64 0.63
CA GLU A 123 -3.62 17.80 0.89
C GLU A 123 -3.00 18.80 1.88
N LEU A 124 -2.39 18.31 2.96
CA LEU A 124 -1.74 19.17 3.96
C LEU A 124 -0.46 19.81 3.42
N TRP A 125 0.29 19.08 2.58
CA TRP A 125 1.45 19.62 1.89
C TRP A 125 1.06 20.70 0.87
N GLU A 126 -0.01 20.52 0.11
CA GLU A 126 -0.51 21.55 -0.79
C GLU A 126 -0.83 22.84 -0.03
N ARG A 127 -1.58 22.73 1.07
CA ARG A 127 -1.88 23.87 1.95
C ARG A 127 -0.60 24.57 2.43
N ARG A 128 0.43 23.80 2.76
CA ARG A 128 1.72 24.35 3.23
C ARG A 128 2.48 25.08 2.13
N TYR A 129 2.46 24.56 0.91
CA TYR A 129 3.21 25.11 -0.23
C TYR A 129 2.47 26.28 -0.90
N LEU A 130 1.15 26.16 -1.06
CA LEU A 130 0.34 27.08 -1.85
C LEU A 130 -0.59 27.97 -1.01
N GLY A 131 -0.64 27.77 0.31
CA GLY A 131 -1.49 28.53 1.24
C GLY A 131 -2.92 28.01 1.38
N SER A 132 -3.37 27.16 0.46
CA SER A 132 -4.69 26.50 0.47
C SER A 132 -4.62 25.16 -0.26
N THR A 133 -5.56 24.26 0.03
CA THR A 133 -5.74 23.02 -0.72
C THR A 133 -6.77 23.24 -1.83
N SER A 134 -6.50 22.76 -3.04
CA SER A 134 -7.47 22.81 -4.15
C SER A 134 -8.62 21.82 -3.94
N PRO A 135 -9.82 22.08 -4.51
CA PRO A 135 -10.94 21.13 -4.47
C PRO A 135 -10.57 19.74 -5.01
N GLU A 136 -9.74 19.68 -6.05
CA GLU A 136 -9.30 18.44 -6.69
C GLU A 136 -8.42 17.59 -5.76
N THR A 137 -7.45 18.18 -5.06
CA THR A 137 -6.66 17.44 -4.07
C THR A 137 -7.51 17.05 -2.87
N ALA A 138 -8.37 17.97 -2.38
CA ALA A 138 -9.24 17.73 -1.23
C ALA A 138 -10.19 16.55 -1.47
N LEU A 139 -10.69 16.37 -2.70
CA LEU A 139 -11.49 15.21 -3.09
C LEU A 139 -10.79 13.88 -2.74
N PHE A 140 -9.50 13.76 -3.07
CA PHE A 140 -8.70 12.56 -2.80
C PHE A 140 -8.28 12.42 -1.33
N GLY A 141 -8.12 13.52 -0.61
CA GLY A 141 -7.86 13.55 0.83
C GLY A 141 -9.10 13.32 1.70
N THR A 142 -10.30 13.32 1.11
CA THR A 142 -11.58 13.17 1.82
C THR A 142 -12.45 12.07 1.22
N THR A 143 -13.31 12.40 0.25
CA THR A 143 -14.35 11.52 -0.30
C THR A 143 -13.78 10.27 -0.96
N GLU A 144 -12.67 10.41 -1.70
CA GLU A 144 -12.02 9.31 -2.43
C GLU A 144 -10.86 8.69 -1.64
N LEU A 145 -10.67 9.07 -0.37
CA LEU A 145 -9.62 8.52 0.47
C LEU A 145 -9.96 7.08 0.87
N PRO A 146 -9.10 6.08 0.57
CA PRO A 146 -9.29 4.72 1.05
C PRO A 146 -9.41 4.68 2.58
N ARG A 147 -10.29 3.80 3.09
CA ARG A 147 -10.49 3.64 4.54
C ARG A 147 -9.16 3.31 5.23
N ARG A 148 -8.91 3.98 6.36
CA ARG A 148 -7.77 3.70 7.25
C ARG A 148 -8.25 3.07 8.54
N ASP A 149 -7.68 1.92 8.90
CA ASP A 149 -7.91 1.35 10.23
C ASP A 149 -7.08 2.07 11.29
N VAL A 150 -5.86 2.49 10.96
CA VAL A 150 -5.02 3.32 11.82
C VAL A 150 -3.96 4.09 11.05
N TYR A 151 -3.67 5.31 11.49
CA TYR A 151 -2.50 6.08 11.08
C TYR A 151 -1.35 5.92 12.08
N LEU A 152 -0.17 5.57 11.58
CA LEU A 152 1.06 5.50 12.35
C LEU A 152 1.86 6.79 12.17
N VAL A 153 1.65 7.77 13.04
CA VAL A 153 2.31 9.07 12.95
C VAL A 153 3.70 8.95 13.58
N THR A 154 4.77 9.07 12.79
CA THR A 154 6.13 9.01 13.32
C THR A 154 6.53 10.33 13.95
N ASP A 155 6.90 10.30 15.23
CA ASP A 155 7.37 11.48 15.95
C ASP A 155 8.68 12.00 15.35
N HIS A 156 8.79 13.33 15.27
CA HIS A 156 9.98 14.04 14.81
C HIS A 156 11.01 14.19 15.94
N ALA A 157 10.59 14.13 17.20
CA ALA A 157 11.50 14.21 18.34
C ALA A 157 12.48 13.02 18.37
N GLY A 158 13.77 13.32 18.54
CA GLY A 158 14.84 12.32 18.63
C GLY A 158 15.26 11.68 17.30
N VAL A 159 14.79 12.18 16.15
CA VAL A 159 15.23 11.74 14.81
C VAL A 159 16.10 12.82 14.20
N ALA A 160 17.38 12.52 13.95
CA ALA A 160 18.29 13.45 13.27
C ALA A 160 17.75 13.82 11.88
N PHE A 161 17.72 15.12 11.58
CA PHE A 161 17.36 15.61 10.26
C PHE A 161 18.52 15.41 9.28
N GLU A 162 18.32 14.58 8.26
CA GLU A 162 19.23 14.50 7.13
C GLU A 162 18.65 15.32 5.97
N LYS A 163 19.34 16.39 5.60
CA LYS A 163 18.98 17.22 4.46
C LYS A 163 19.32 16.45 3.18
N ASP A 164 18.31 15.92 2.50
CA ASP A 164 18.44 15.22 1.21
C ASP A 164 18.53 16.16 0.00
N GLY A 165 18.66 17.46 0.24
CA GLY A 165 18.81 18.50 -0.77
C GLY A 165 17.48 19.03 -1.33
N TRP A 166 16.37 18.31 -1.13
CA TRP A 166 15.07 18.64 -1.70
C TRP A 166 14.04 19.13 -0.68
N ARG A 167 14.29 18.91 0.62
CA ARG A 167 13.32 19.18 1.69
C ARG A 167 13.56 20.46 2.49
N ASP A 168 12.43 20.96 2.93
CA ASP A 168 12.20 22.01 3.91
C ASP A 168 12.71 21.63 5.33
N GLY A 169 13.24 22.60 6.08
CA GLY A 169 14.06 22.38 7.29
C GLY A 169 13.35 21.83 8.55
N ASP A 170 14.12 21.68 9.64
CA ASP A 170 13.70 20.94 10.85
C ASP A 170 12.43 21.47 11.55
N HIS A 171 12.25 22.80 11.57
CA HIS A 171 11.06 23.47 12.12
C HIS A 171 9.76 23.10 11.38
N ILE A 172 9.86 22.71 10.10
CA ILE A 172 8.71 22.33 9.27
C ILE A 172 8.22 20.94 9.66
N ARG A 173 9.08 20.07 10.18
CA ARG A 173 8.70 18.73 10.63
C ARG A 173 7.81 18.77 11.87
N ALA A 174 8.16 19.60 12.85
CA ALA A 174 7.36 19.77 14.06
C ALA A 174 5.98 20.36 13.74
N GLN A 175 5.95 21.43 12.93
CA GLN A 175 4.71 22.06 12.49
C GLN A 175 3.83 21.10 11.69
N MET A 176 4.39 20.42 10.69
CA MET A 176 3.63 19.46 9.87
C MET A 176 3.10 18.31 10.73
N THR A 177 3.92 17.76 11.64
CA THR A 177 3.45 16.70 12.57
C THR A 177 2.24 17.16 13.38
N GLY A 178 2.27 18.39 13.90
CA GLY A 178 1.12 19.00 14.58
C GLY A 178 -0.11 19.08 13.68
N TRP A 179 0.04 19.61 12.46
CA TRP A 179 -1.05 19.71 11.49
C TRP A 179 -1.64 18.35 11.11
N PHE A 180 -0.81 17.33 10.96
CA PHE A 180 -1.25 15.95 10.74
C PHE A 180 -2.12 15.45 11.90
N ILE A 181 -1.63 15.56 13.12
CA ILE A 181 -2.34 15.10 14.33
C ILE A 181 -3.67 15.84 14.49
N GLU A 182 -3.66 17.16 14.35
CA GLU A 182 -4.85 17.99 14.44
C GLU A 182 -5.88 17.58 13.39
N GLU A 183 -5.45 17.40 12.14
CA GLU A 183 -6.36 17.09 11.04
C GLU A 183 -6.93 15.67 11.14
N LEU A 184 -6.09 14.69 11.49
CA LEU A 184 -6.53 13.32 11.75
C LEU A 184 -7.57 13.27 12.89
N THR A 185 -7.30 14.00 13.98
CA THR A 185 -8.22 14.09 15.12
C THR A 185 -9.53 14.78 14.72
N ARG A 186 -9.45 15.91 14.01
CA ARG A 186 -10.61 16.68 13.55
C ARG A 186 -11.52 15.87 12.62
N ARG A 187 -10.94 15.04 11.75
CA ARG A 187 -11.66 14.15 10.82
C ARG A 187 -12.11 12.83 11.47
N GLY A 188 -11.76 12.58 12.73
CA GLY A 188 -12.12 11.35 13.45
C GLY A 188 -11.35 10.11 13.01
N HIS A 189 -10.18 10.27 12.39
CA HIS A 189 -9.31 9.16 12.06
C HIS A 189 -8.63 8.59 13.31
N SER A 190 -8.51 7.26 13.38
CA SER A 190 -7.73 6.61 14.43
C SER A 190 -6.24 6.76 14.14
N TRP A 191 -5.47 7.27 15.09
CA TRP A 191 -4.03 7.47 14.93
C TRP A 191 -3.27 7.20 16.23
N VAL A 192 -1.99 6.88 16.10
CA VAL A 192 -1.05 6.78 17.23
C VAL A 192 0.23 7.52 16.90
N LEU A 193 0.84 8.15 17.91
CA LEU A 193 2.18 8.73 17.80
C LEU A 193 3.22 7.67 18.13
N LEU A 194 4.16 7.45 17.21
CA LEU A 194 5.29 6.55 17.35
C LEU A 194 6.55 7.33 17.68
N SER A 195 6.92 7.33 18.95
CA SER A 195 8.13 7.97 19.49
C SER A 195 9.22 6.94 19.85
N GLY A 196 10.43 7.43 20.11
CA GLY A 196 11.58 6.57 20.46
C GLY A 196 12.38 6.09 19.24
N SER A 197 13.21 5.07 19.47
CA SER A 197 14.07 4.42 18.47
C SER A 197 13.26 3.68 17.40
N HIS A 198 13.90 3.36 16.27
CA HIS A 198 13.27 2.56 15.21
C HIS A 198 12.69 1.23 15.74
N ASP A 199 13.44 0.51 16.58
CA ASP A 199 13.01 -0.77 17.14
C ASP A 199 11.82 -0.63 18.11
N GLU A 200 11.77 0.46 18.88
CA GLU A 200 10.61 0.77 19.73
C GLU A 200 9.35 1.04 18.91
N ARG A 201 9.47 1.88 17.87
CA ARG A 201 8.36 2.18 16.95
C ARG A 201 7.91 0.94 16.22
N MET A 202 8.84 0.12 15.74
CA MET A 202 8.56 -1.13 15.03
C MET A 202 7.81 -2.12 15.94
N ARG A 203 8.31 -2.37 17.16
CA ARG A 203 7.63 -3.26 18.12
C ARG A 203 6.24 -2.76 18.48
N TYR A 204 6.05 -1.45 18.63
CA TYR A 204 4.73 -0.89 18.93
C TYR A 204 3.77 -1.05 17.75
N ALA A 205 4.21 -0.69 16.54
CA ALA A 205 3.43 -0.77 15.32
C ALA A 205 2.96 -2.21 15.03
N VAL A 206 3.85 -3.20 15.14
CA VAL A 206 3.50 -4.62 14.96
C VAL A 206 2.43 -5.05 15.97
N ARG A 207 2.63 -4.78 17.28
CA ARG A 207 1.63 -5.13 18.30
C ARG A 207 0.26 -4.52 18.02
N LEU A 208 0.23 -3.26 17.55
CA LEU A 208 -1.00 -2.56 17.24
C LEU A 208 -1.69 -3.16 16.02
N ILE A 209 -0.96 -3.38 14.92
CA ILE A 209 -1.50 -3.97 13.69
C ILE A 209 -2.01 -5.39 13.98
N ASP A 210 -1.25 -6.21 14.72
CA ASP A 210 -1.67 -7.57 15.09
C ASP A 210 -2.95 -7.56 15.93
N ALA A 211 -3.07 -6.62 16.87
CA ALA A 211 -4.27 -6.47 17.69
C ALA A 211 -5.50 -6.02 16.85
N LEU A 212 -5.31 -5.09 15.91
CA LEU A 212 -6.36 -4.67 14.98
C LEU A 212 -6.78 -5.81 14.06
N TRP A 213 -5.79 -6.54 13.53
CA TRP A 213 -6.03 -7.70 12.67
C TRP A 213 -6.78 -8.80 13.41
N ALA A 214 -6.38 -9.17 14.63
CA ALA A 214 -7.07 -10.15 15.45
C ALA A 214 -8.53 -9.76 15.73
N ARG A 215 -8.79 -8.47 16.00
CA ARG A 215 -10.15 -7.96 16.20
C ARG A 215 -11.00 -7.97 14.93
N GLY A 216 -10.38 -7.73 13.77
CA GLY A 216 -11.07 -7.67 12.48
C GLY A 216 -11.26 -9.03 11.80
N SER A 217 -10.46 -10.03 12.17
CA SER A 217 -10.46 -11.37 11.56
C SER A 217 -11.26 -12.41 12.32
N THR A 218 -11.82 -12.08 13.49
CA THR A 218 -12.75 -12.96 14.20
C THR A 218 -14.15 -12.89 13.58
N PHE A 219 -14.62 -14.03 13.07
CA PHE A 219 -16.02 -14.20 12.69
C PHE A 219 -16.83 -14.63 13.92
N ALA A 220 -17.68 -13.75 14.44
CA ALA A 220 -18.72 -14.17 15.37
C ALA A 220 -19.86 -14.78 14.58
N SER A 221 -20.34 -15.96 14.99
CA SER A 221 -21.58 -16.53 14.43
C SER A 221 -22.68 -15.48 14.58
N PRO A 222 -23.36 -15.09 13.50
CA PRO A 222 -24.46 -14.15 13.62
C PRO A 222 -25.56 -14.77 14.48
N ASP A 223 -26.35 -13.95 15.16
CA ASP A 223 -27.39 -14.39 16.12
C ASP A 223 -28.41 -15.38 15.51
N TRP A 224 -28.53 -15.39 14.18
CA TRP A 224 -29.41 -16.28 13.43
C TRP A 224 -28.77 -17.61 12.98
N ALA A 225 -27.48 -17.85 13.25
CA ALA A 225 -26.70 -19.00 12.76
C ALA A 225 -27.03 -20.35 13.43
N ASP A 226 -28.17 -20.50 14.08
CA ASP A 226 -28.58 -21.71 14.80
C ASP A 226 -28.92 -22.91 13.90
N ARG A 227 -28.89 -22.76 12.56
CA ARG A 227 -29.54 -23.71 11.63
C ARG A 227 -28.68 -24.19 10.46
N THR A 228 -27.49 -24.71 10.74
CA THR A 228 -26.85 -25.63 9.80
C THR A 228 -26.26 -26.84 10.53
N ARG A 229 -27.11 -27.56 11.27
CA ARG A 229 -26.80 -28.94 11.64
C ARG A 229 -27.01 -29.80 10.40
N LEU A 230 -25.93 -30.35 9.84
CA LEU A 230 -26.07 -31.50 8.95
C LEU A 230 -26.78 -32.59 9.75
N PRO A 231 -27.83 -33.24 9.21
CA PRO A 231 -28.45 -34.35 9.91
C PRO A 231 -27.37 -35.40 10.18
N GLU A 232 -27.23 -35.78 11.45
CA GLU A 232 -26.43 -36.95 11.81
C GLU A 232 -26.95 -38.11 10.96
N ASN A 233 -26.06 -38.77 10.22
CA ASN A 233 -26.38 -39.99 9.48
C ASN A 233 -26.96 -40.98 10.49
N THR A 234 -28.29 -41.02 10.58
CA THR A 234 -28.99 -42.04 11.32
C THR A 234 -28.59 -43.36 10.70
N GLU A 235 -28.07 -44.24 11.55
CA GLU A 235 -27.57 -45.56 11.25
C GLU A 235 -28.24 -46.19 10.02
N VAL A 236 -27.45 -46.42 8.96
CA VAL A 236 -27.81 -47.44 7.97
C VAL A 236 -27.75 -48.76 8.73
N SER A 237 -28.91 -49.16 9.26
CA SER A 237 -29.14 -50.47 9.86
C SER A 237 -28.61 -51.52 8.87
N ARG A 238 -27.54 -52.22 9.25
CA ARG A 238 -27.03 -53.39 8.53
C ARG A 238 -28.07 -54.50 8.65
N SER A 239 -29.15 -54.39 7.88
CA SER A 239 -30.03 -55.51 7.58
C SER A 239 -29.18 -56.54 6.84
N THR A 240 -29.01 -57.69 7.47
CA THR A 240 -28.30 -58.86 6.96
C THR A 240 -29.03 -59.36 5.71
N ARG A 241 -28.69 -58.83 4.52
CA ARG A 241 -29.03 -59.50 3.26
C ARG A 241 -28.09 -60.68 3.12
N ARG A 242 -28.59 -61.85 3.52
CA ARG A 242 -28.04 -63.16 3.17
C ARG A 242 -27.81 -63.19 1.66
N ALA A 243 -26.58 -63.42 1.22
CA ALA A 243 -26.28 -63.63 -0.18
C ALA A 243 -27.04 -64.88 -0.66
N VAL A 244 -28.01 -64.69 -1.54
CA VAL A 244 -28.57 -65.79 -2.33
C VAL A 244 -27.63 -65.96 -3.52
N VAL A 245 -26.80 -67.00 -3.45
CA VAL A 245 -26.00 -67.48 -4.57
C VAL A 245 -26.97 -68.15 -5.55
N PRO A 246 -27.10 -67.69 -6.81
CA PRO A 246 -27.86 -68.44 -7.81
C PRO A 246 -27.10 -69.74 -8.15
N PRO A 247 -27.80 -70.87 -8.38
CA PRO A 247 -27.16 -72.13 -8.71
C PRO A 247 -26.39 -72.01 -10.02
N ALA A 248 -25.21 -72.62 -10.07
CA ALA A 248 -24.43 -72.79 -11.28
C ALA A 248 -25.22 -73.65 -12.27
N THR A 249 -25.60 -73.08 -13.41
CA THR A 249 -26.00 -73.87 -14.57
C THR A 249 -24.71 -74.30 -15.25
N ASP A 250 -24.31 -75.55 -15.00
CA ASP A 250 -23.59 -76.32 -16.00
C ASP A 250 -24.47 -76.41 -17.25
N LEU A 251 -23.89 -76.20 -18.42
CA LEU A 251 -23.87 -77.22 -19.46
C LEU A 251 -23.03 -76.79 -20.67
N LEU A 252 -22.07 -77.66 -20.95
CA LEU A 252 -21.36 -77.86 -22.21
C LEU A 252 -22.33 -77.96 -23.40
N SER A 253 -22.01 -77.28 -24.50
CA SER A 253 -21.83 -77.83 -25.87
C SER A 253 -21.65 -76.67 -26.86
#